data_AF-A0A1J3DC59-F1
#
_entry.id   AF-A0A1J3DC59-F1
#
_cell.length_a   1.000
_cell.length_b   1.000
_cell.length_c   1.000
_cell.angle_alpha   90.00
_cell.angle_beta   90.00
_cell.angle_gamma   90.00
#
_symmetry.space_group_name_H-M   'P 1'
#
loop_
_entity.id
_entity.type
_entity.pdbx_description
1 polymer ?
#
loop_
_entity_poly.entity_id
_entity_poly.type
_entity_poly.pdbx_seq_one_letter_code
_entity_poly.pdbx_strand_id
1 'polypeptide(L)'
;MIRSWAFLMAAAMPTSTGLFNLKPKRRDWACTLSSTADVSRERKLPVLLFDVMDTIVRDPFYHDVPAFFGMPMKELLECKHPMAWIEFEKGFIDEEELARKFFIDGRDFDLEGLKECMRSGYSYLDGMQELLQTLAADQLEIHAFTNYPIWYKLIEDKLKLSAYLSWTFCSCNLGKRKPDPEFYLTVVEHLGVEPCDCIFIDDRPTNVKCAIDIGMRGLCFENAASLVKDLSRLGINVFVP
;
A
#
# COMPACT_ATOMS: atom_id res chain seq x y z
N MET A 1 12.73 12.69 16.98
CA MET A 1 11.35 12.77 17.50
C MET A 1 10.62 13.83 16.69
N ILE A 2 9.83 13.43 15.70
CA ILE A 2 8.72 14.13 15.01
C ILE A 2 8.23 13.10 13.97
N ARG A 3 7.18 12.36 14.29
CA ARG A 3 6.46 11.46 13.39
C ARG A 3 4.98 11.69 13.62
N SER A 4 4.37 12.60 12.87
CA SER A 4 2.95 12.55 12.48
C SER A 4 2.59 13.80 11.68
N TRP A 5 2.37 13.62 10.37
CA TRP A 5 1.90 14.64 9.44
C TRP A 5 0.37 14.65 9.26
N ALA A 6 -0.38 13.94 10.12
CA ALA A 6 -1.84 13.86 10.00
C ALA A 6 -2.60 15.08 10.56
N PHE A 7 -1.94 15.98 11.30
CA PHE A 7 -2.63 17.05 12.05
C PHE A 7 -2.73 18.42 11.34
N LEU A 8 -2.01 18.67 10.26
CA LEU A 8 -1.91 20.02 9.67
C LEU A 8 -2.82 20.28 8.46
N MET A 9 -3.57 19.29 7.98
CA MET A 9 -4.45 19.44 6.80
C MET A 9 -5.96 19.48 7.12
N ALA A 10 -6.36 19.43 8.39
CA ALA A 10 -7.77 19.33 8.80
C ALA A 10 -8.48 20.67 9.06
N ALA A 11 -7.84 21.82 8.85
CA ALA A 11 -8.39 23.13 9.22
C ALA A 11 -8.59 24.05 8.01
N ALA A 12 -9.50 23.68 7.09
CA ALA A 12 -10.22 24.62 6.22
C ALA A 12 -11.24 23.88 5.33
N MET A 13 -12.44 23.63 5.84
CA MET A 13 -13.62 23.45 4.99
C MET A 13 -14.80 24.25 5.55
N PRO A 14 -15.45 25.12 4.76
CA PRO A 14 -16.64 25.83 5.21
C PRO A 14 -17.82 24.88 5.31
N THR A 15 -18.56 24.97 6.40
CA THR A 15 -19.85 24.32 6.59
C THR A 15 -20.90 24.95 5.67
N SER A 16 -21.43 24.17 4.72
CA SER A 16 -22.69 24.51 4.05
C SER A 16 -23.68 23.36 4.24
N THR A 17 -24.68 23.63 5.05
CA THR A 17 -25.87 22.81 5.29
C THR A 17 -26.75 22.80 4.06
N GLY A 18 -27.00 21.60 3.51
CA GLY A 18 -28.04 21.36 2.51
C GLY A 18 -28.59 19.95 2.67
N LEU A 19 -29.76 19.83 3.32
CA LEU A 19 -30.51 18.59 3.41
C LEU A 19 -30.99 18.17 2.02
N PHE A 20 -30.56 17.00 1.54
CA PHE A 20 -31.29 16.23 0.55
C PHE A 20 -31.42 14.78 1.00
N ASN A 21 -32.65 14.43 1.34
CA ASN A 21 -33.09 13.12 1.78
C ASN A 21 -33.35 12.26 0.54
N LEU A 22 -32.45 11.34 0.20
CA LEU A 22 -32.65 10.34 -0.85
C LEU A 22 -32.40 8.95 -0.27
N LYS A 23 -33.49 8.20 -0.07
CA LYS A 23 -33.47 6.79 0.31
C LYS A 23 -32.80 5.97 -0.81
N PRO A 24 -31.88 5.03 -0.51
CA PRO A 24 -31.38 4.12 -1.54
C PRO A 24 -32.42 3.06 -1.88
N LYS A 25 -32.76 2.95 -3.17
CA LYS A 25 -33.53 1.85 -3.76
C LYS A 25 -32.70 0.56 -3.68
N ARG A 26 -33.27 -0.50 -3.11
CA ARG A 26 -32.77 -1.88 -3.26
C ARG A 26 -32.70 -2.22 -4.76
N ARG A 27 -31.53 -2.66 -5.22
CA ARG A 27 -31.38 -3.34 -6.51
C ARG A 27 -31.18 -4.82 -6.23
N ASP A 28 -32.16 -5.61 -6.66
CA ASP A 28 -32.06 -7.07 -6.68
C ASP A 28 -31.09 -7.47 -7.79
N TRP A 29 -29.97 -8.09 -7.44
CA TRP A 29 -29.09 -8.73 -8.40
C TRP A 29 -29.42 -10.23 -8.43
N ALA A 30 -30.12 -10.67 -9.47
CA ALA A 30 -30.32 -12.09 -9.73
C ALA A 30 -28.95 -12.72 -10.05
N CYS A 31 -28.57 -13.69 -9.23
CA CYS A 31 -27.33 -14.44 -9.35
C CYS A 31 -27.49 -15.52 -10.43
N THR A 32 -26.82 -15.36 -11.58
CA THR A 32 -26.64 -16.47 -12.53
C THR A 32 -25.32 -17.15 -12.20
N LEU A 33 -25.39 -18.20 -11.37
CA LEU A 33 -24.28 -19.10 -11.10
C LEU A 33 -23.93 -19.87 -12.37
N SER A 34 -22.84 -19.49 -13.02
CA SER A 34 -22.14 -20.37 -13.96
C SER A 34 -21.10 -21.15 -13.18
N SER A 35 -21.44 -22.39 -12.84
CA SER A 35 -20.54 -23.33 -12.18
C SER A 35 -19.47 -23.81 -13.15
N THR A 36 -18.26 -23.27 -13.02
CA THR A 36 -17.06 -24.02 -13.33
C THR A 36 -16.42 -24.36 -12.00
N ALA A 37 -16.61 -25.60 -11.58
CA ALA A 37 -15.92 -26.17 -10.44
C ALA A 37 -14.42 -26.12 -10.72
N ASP A 38 -13.73 -25.13 -10.17
CA ASP A 38 -12.29 -25.22 -9.99
C ASP A 38 -12.05 -26.05 -8.73
N VAL A 39 -11.27 -27.10 -8.88
CA VAL A 39 -10.94 -28.02 -7.80
C VAL A 39 -10.15 -27.21 -6.78
N SER A 40 -10.83 -26.80 -5.70
CA SER A 40 -10.26 -25.92 -4.67
C SER A 40 -8.99 -26.55 -4.11
N ARG A 41 -7.82 -26.02 -4.51
CA ARG A 41 -6.61 -26.22 -3.72
C ARG A 41 -6.92 -25.68 -2.34
N GLU A 42 -6.72 -26.52 -1.33
CA GLU A 42 -6.93 -26.16 0.07
C GLU A 42 -5.98 -24.99 0.38
N ARG A 43 -6.53 -23.78 0.59
CA ARG A 43 -5.76 -22.55 0.83
C ARG A 43 -5.01 -22.68 2.16
N LYS A 44 -3.69 -22.46 2.15
CA LYS A 44 -2.91 -22.39 3.39
C LYS A 44 -3.19 -21.06 4.08
N LEU A 45 -3.71 -21.13 5.30
CA LEU A 45 -3.93 -19.97 6.16
C LEU A 45 -2.80 -19.85 7.20
N PRO A 46 -2.48 -18.62 7.65
CA PRO A 46 -3.09 -17.34 7.25
C PRO A 46 -2.57 -16.79 5.92
N VAL A 47 -3.33 -15.87 5.31
CA VAL A 47 -2.87 -15.05 4.18
C VAL A 47 -2.04 -13.87 4.72
N LEU A 48 -0.88 -13.63 4.12
CA LEU A 48 -0.01 -12.51 4.49
C LEU A 48 -0.24 -11.32 3.55
N LEU A 49 -0.55 -10.17 4.15
CA LEU A 49 -0.74 -8.90 3.46
C LEU A 49 0.42 -7.98 3.85
N PHE A 50 1.30 -7.70 2.91
CA PHE A 50 2.46 -6.85 3.14
C PHE A 50 2.23 -5.46 2.55
N ASP A 51 2.42 -4.43 3.37
CA ASP A 51 2.84 -3.15 2.82
C ASP A 51 4.21 -3.28 2.12
N VAL A 52 4.50 -2.34 1.24
CA VAL A 52 5.70 -2.39 0.39
C VAL A 52 6.72 -1.33 0.78
N MET A 53 6.34 -0.06 0.82
CA MET A 53 7.30 1.03 1.03
C MET A 53 7.67 1.15 2.51
N ASP A 54 8.95 1.19 2.82
CA ASP A 54 9.50 1.14 4.18
C ASP A 54 9.09 -0.10 5.00
N THR A 55 8.53 -1.12 4.34
CA THR A 55 8.25 -2.46 4.90
C THR A 55 9.07 -3.55 4.17
N ILE A 56 8.99 -3.62 2.84
CA ILE A 56 9.82 -4.52 2.01
C ILE A 56 10.91 -3.73 1.28
N VAL A 57 10.55 -2.55 0.75
CA VAL A 57 11.35 -1.75 -0.17
C VAL A 57 11.55 -0.37 0.44
N ARG A 58 12.78 0.15 0.45
CA ARG A 58 13.09 1.50 0.90
C ARG A 58 12.33 2.56 0.08
N ASP A 59 11.70 3.52 0.75
CA ASP A 59 11.09 4.68 0.10
C ASP A 59 12.14 5.76 -0.26
N PRO A 60 12.33 6.08 -1.55
CA PRO A 60 13.23 7.17 -1.96
C PRO A 60 12.70 8.58 -1.64
N PHE A 61 11.42 8.72 -1.30
CA PHE A 61 10.75 10.02 -1.20
C PHE A 61 11.42 11.00 -0.22
N TYR A 62 11.93 10.53 0.92
CA TYR A 62 12.45 11.42 1.96
C TYR A 62 13.89 11.87 1.74
N HIS A 63 14.67 11.13 0.94
CA HIS A 63 16.12 11.34 0.82
C HIS A 63 16.54 11.67 -0.60
N ASP A 64 16.04 10.93 -1.59
CA ASP A 64 16.48 11.03 -2.98
C ASP A 64 15.71 12.11 -3.72
N VAL A 65 14.40 12.20 -3.50
CA VAL A 65 13.54 13.16 -4.21
C VAL A 65 13.90 14.63 -3.90
N PRO A 66 14.16 15.05 -2.64
CA PRO A 66 14.63 16.41 -2.37
C PRO A 66 15.97 16.72 -3.05
N ALA A 67 16.89 15.75 -3.07
CA ALA A 67 18.18 15.89 -3.73
C ALA A 67 18.04 16.02 -5.26
N PHE A 68 17.14 15.25 -5.86
CA PHE A 68 16.79 15.35 -7.29
C PHE A 68 16.30 16.76 -7.66
N PHE A 69 15.39 17.33 -6.84
CA PHE A 69 14.89 18.68 -7.07
C PHE A 69 15.88 19.79 -6.64
N GLY A 70 17.01 19.44 -6.03
CA GLY A 70 18.01 20.41 -5.56
C GLY A 70 17.49 21.32 -4.44
N MET A 71 16.51 20.87 -3.64
CA MET A 71 15.89 21.69 -2.59
C MET A 71 15.67 20.89 -1.29
N PRO A 72 15.67 21.55 -0.12
CA PRO A 72 15.35 20.88 1.14
C PRO A 72 13.94 20.28 1.14
N MET A 73 13.75 19.17 1.86
CA MET A 73 12.45 18.48 1.95
C MET A 73 11.31 19.41 2.37
N LYS A 74 11.58 20.33 3.31
CA LYS A 74 10.57 21.31 3.76
C LYS A 74 10.07 22.18 2.60
N GLU A 75 10.99 22.69 1.78
CA GLU A 75 10.67 23.54 0.63
C GLU A 75 9.92 22.74 -0.44
N LEU A 76 10.35 21.50 -0.72
CA LEU A 76 9.65 20.60 -1.63
C LEU A 76 8.19 20.40 -1.21
N LEU A 77 7.94 20.17 0.09
CA LEU A 77 6.58 19.98 0.61
C LEU A 77 5.73 21.25 0.55
N GLU A 78 6.33 22.43 0.67
CA GLU A 78 5.64 23.72 0.58
C GLU A 78 5.20 24.05 -0.86
N CYS A 79 5.99 23.66 -1.87
CA CYS A 79 5.66 23.92 -3.27
C CYS A 79 4.94 22.75 -3.98
N LYS A 80 5.00 21.54 -3.44
CA LYS A 80 4.33 20.36 -3.99
C LYS A 80 2.81 20.45 -3.81
N HIS A 81 2.05 20.08 -4.85
CA HIS A 81 0.59 20.00 -4.76
C HIS A 81 0.16 18.94 -3.74
N PRO A 82 -0.73 19.28 -2.79
CA PRO A 82 -1.03 18.45 -1.64
C PRO A 82 -1.75 17.14 -2.01
N MET A 83 -2.52 17.14 -3.11
CA MET A 83 -3.34 16.00 -3.51
C MET A 83 -2.82 15.22 -4.71
N ALA A 84 -1.88 15.77 -5.50
CA ALA A 84 -1.54 15.19 -6.80
C ALA A 84 -0.95 13.78 -6.66
N TRP A 85 -0.12 13.58 -5.64
CA TRP A 85 0.44 12.25 -5.36
C TRP A 85 -0.60 11.27 -4.84
N ILE A 86 -1.55 11.71 -4.00
CA ILE A 86 -2.63 10.85 -3.47
C ILE A 86 -3.57 10.43 -4.60
N GLU A 87 -3.89 11.33 -5.53
CA GLU A 87 -4.70 11.02 -6.71
C GLU A 87 -3.98 10.02 -7.62
N PHE A 88 -2.66 10.17 -7.79
CA PHE A 88 -1.83 9.25 -8.56
C PHE A 88 -1.72 7.87 -7.89
N GLU A 89 -1.51 7.82 -6.58
CA GLU A 89 -1.55 6.59 -5.77
C GLU A 89 -2.88 5.86 -5.92
N LYS A 90 -3.99 6.58 -6.07
CA LYS A 90 -5.32 5.99 -6.30
C LYS A 90 -5.60 5.68 -7.78
N GLY A 91 -4.69 6.02 -8.69
CA GLY A 91 -4.90 5.83 -10.13
C GLY A 91 -5.97 6.74 -10.73
N PHE A 92 -6.30 7.85 -10.06
CA PHE A 92 -7.26 8.83 -10.55
C PHE A 92 -6.67 9.81 -11.56
N ILE A 93 -5.34 9.95 -11.54
CA ILE A 93 -4.57 10.69 -12.54
C ILE A 93 -3.45 9.78 -13.05
N ASP A 94 -2.97 10.04 -14.26
CA ASP A 94 -1.84 9.37 -14.87
C ASP A 94 -0.54 10.18 -14.68
N GLU A 95 0.54 9.74 -15.34
CA GLU A 95 1.84 10.39 -15.28
C GLU A 95 1.83 11.81 -15.89
N GLU A 96 1.06 12.02 -16.95
CA GLU A 96 0.96 13.33 -17.63
C GLU A 96 0.28 14.35 -16.74
N GLU A 97 -0.86 13.97 -16.13
CA GLU A 97 -1.58 14.85 -15.23
C GLU A 97 -0.84 15.03 -13.89
N LEU A 98 -0.08 14.02 -13.42
CA LEU A 98 0.85 14.20 -12.31
C LEU A 98 1.91 15.24 -12.66
N ALA A 99 2.52 15.17 -13.84
CA ALA A 99 3.56 16.12 -14.26
C ALA A 99 3.02 17.56 -14.25
N ARG A 100 1.81 17.76 -14.80
CA ARG A 100 1.14 19.06 -14.85
C ARG A 100 0.79 19.61 -13.46
N LYS A 101 0.43 18.75 -12.51
CA LYS A 101 -0.06 19.14 -11.18
C LYS A 101 0.98 19.00 -10.07
N PHE A 102 2.19 18.53 -10.33
CA PHE A 102 3.12 18.15 -9.25
C PHE A 102 3.44 19.32 -8.32
N PHE A 103 3.67 20.50 -8.87
CA PHE A 103 3.87 21.75 -8.13
C PHE A 103 2.62 22.63 -8.13
N ILE A 104 2.40 23.36 -7.03
CA ILE A 104 1.24 24.25 -6.84
C ILE A 104 1.25 25.39 -7.86
N ASP A 105 2.44 25.89 -8.24
CA ASP A 105 2.62 26.95 -9.23
C ASP A 105 2.55 26.44 -10.69
N GLY A 106 2.41 25.13 -10.88
CA GLY A 106 2.29 24.50 -12.20
C GLY A 106 3.58 24.51 -13.01
N ARG A 107 4.74 24.74 -12.40
CA ARG A 107 6.03 24.66 -13.10
C ARG A 107 6.32 23.24 -13.55
N ASP A 108 6.96 23.12 -14.72
CA ASP A 108 7.41 21.83 -15.25
C ASP A 108 8.59 21.27 -14.46
N PHE A 109 8.80 19.96 -14.58
CA PHE A 109 9.98 19.26 -14.10
C PHE A 109 10.29 18.04 -14.95
N ASP A 110 11.49 17.48 -14.75
CA ASP A 110 11.90 16.25 -15.43
C ASP A 110 11.23 15.02 -14.79
N LEU A 111 10.08 14.63 -15.34
CA LEU A 111 9.34 13.45 -14.88
C LEU A 111 10.14 12.15 -15.07
N GLU A 112 10.83 11.99 -16.19
CA GLU A 112 11.63 10.78 -16.46
C GLU A 112 12.84 10.73 -15.53
N GLY A 113 13.48 11.87 -15.26
CA GLY A 113 14.51 12.00 -14.23
C GLY A 113 13.99 11.65 -12.83
N LEU A 114 12.77 12.06 -12.47
CA LEU A 114 12.15 11.67 -11.21
C LEU A 114 11.88 10.16 -11.16
N LYS A 115 11.37 9.56 -12.24
CA LYS A 115 11.16 8.11 -12.34
C LYS A 115 12.48 7.35 -12.18
N GLU A 116 13.55 7.83 -12.80
CA GLU A 116 14.88 7.26 -12.64
C GLU A 116 15.42 7.41 -11.22
N CYS A 117 15.22 8.58 -10.58
CA CYS A 117 15.56 8.81 -9.18
C CYS A 117 14.87 7.79 -8.27
N MET A 118 13.55 7.62 -8.43
CA MET A 118 12.77 6.64 -7.67
C MET A 118 13.26 5.21 -7.93
N ARG A 119 13.41 4.82 -9.20
CA ARG A 119 13.88 3.49 -9.61
C ARG A 119 15.26 3.19 -9.03
N SER A 120 16.19 4.14 -9.09
CA SER A 120 17.52 4.01 -8.52
C SER A 120 17.48 3.87 -7.01
N GLY A 121 16.56 4.56 -6.34
CA GLY A 121 16.41 4.52 -4.89
C GLY A 121 15.84 3.22 -4.32
N TYR A 122 15.02 2.46 -5.07
CA TYR A 122 14.42 1.23 -4.57
C TYR A 122 15.47 0.16 -4.25
N SER A 123 15.43 -0.36 -3.03
CA SER A 123 16.21 -1.51 -2.59
C SER A 123 15.40 -2.29 -1.58
N TYR A 124 15.67 -3.60 -1.44
CA TYR A 124 15.16 -4.34 -0.29
C TYR A 124 15.63 -3.67 1.01
N LEU A 125 14.79 -3.69 2.03
CA LEU A 125 15.24 -3.44 3.40
C LEU A 125 16.05 -4.65 3.89
N ASP A 126 16.98 -4.40 4.82
CA ASP A 126 17.89 -5.41 5.34
C ASP A 126 17.14 -6.65 5.86
N GLY A 127 17.49 -7.82 5.33
CA GLY A 127 16.92 -9.12 5.70
C GLY A 127 15.53 -9.43 5.12
N MET A 128 14.90 -8.48 4.40
CA MET A 128 13.55 -8.70 3.87
C MET A 128 13.53 -9.63 2.66
N GLN A 129 14.57 -9.64 1.83
CA GLN A 129 14.61 -10.54 0.68
C GLN A 129 14.71 -12.00 1.13
N GLU A 130 15.56 -12.29 2.10
CA GLU A 130 15.75 -13.62 2.69
C GLU A 130 14.49 -14.07 3.43
N LEU A 131 13.85 -13.16 4.18
CA LEU A 131 12.57 -13.44 4.84
C LEU A 131 11.47 -13.82 3.82
N LEU A 132 11.33 -13.06 2.74
CA LEU A 132 10.35 -13.35 1.69
C LEU A 132 10.63 -14.69 0.98
N GLN A 133 11.91 -15.03 0.77
CA GLN A 133 12.30 -16.34 0.23
C GLN A 133 11.85 -17.49 1.13
N THR A 134 12.08 -17.39 2.44
CA THR A 134 11.63 -18.42 3.40
C THR A 134 10.10 -18.53 3.45
N LEU A 135 9.38 -17.39 3.48
CA LEU A 135 7.92 -17.40 3.53
C LEU A 135 7.31 -18.01 2.25
N ALA A 136 7.88 -17.70 1.09
CA ALA A 136 7.45 -18.26 -0.20
C ALA A 136 7.73 -19.77 -0.31
N ALA A 137 8.87 -20.25 0.21
CA ALA A 137 9.21 -21.67 0.23
C ALA A 137 8.21 -22.51 1.04
N ASP A 138 7.64 -21.91 2.09
CA ASP A 138 6.58 -22.51 2.90
C ASP A 138 5.19 -22.50 2.23
N GLN A 139 5.08 -22.06 0.97
CA GLN A 139 3.84 -21.98 0.20
C GLN A 139 2.75 -21.17 0.90
N LEU A 140 3.14 -20.13 1.66
CA LEU A 140 2.19 -19.16 2.18
C LEU A 140 1.70 -18.27 1.04
N GLU A 141 0.42 -17.91 1.10
CA GLU A 141 -0.14 -16.95 0.18
C GLU A 141 0.18 -15.53 0.64
N ILE A 142 0.87 -14.77 -0.21
CA ILE A 142 1.39 -13.44 0.11
C ILE A 142 0.94 -12.45 -0.95
N HIS A 143 0.37 -11.33 -0.52
CA HIS A 143 -0.03 -10.23 -1.39
C HIS A 143 0.58 -8.91 -0.95
N ALA A 144 0.97 -8.09 -1.92
CA ALA A 144 1.18 -6.67 -1.69
C ALA A 144 -0.18 -6.01 -1.40
N PHE A 145 -0.24 -5.29 -0.29
CA PHE A 145 -1.34 -4.43 0.11
C PHE A 145 -0.79 -3.04 0.41
N THR A 146 -0.73 -2.20 -0.61
CA THR A 146 0.11 -0.99 -0.65
C THR A 146 -0.63 0.25 -1.13
N ASN A 147 -0.27 1.40 -0.58
CA ASN A 147 -0.59 2.70 -1.15
C ASN A 147 0.55 3.09 -2.09
N TYR A 148 0.43 2.77 -3.37
CA TYR A 148 1.46 3.11 -4.34
C TYR A 148 0.86 3.28 -5.75
N PRO A 149 1.39 4.23 -6.55
CA PRO A 149 0.92 4.40 -7.91
C PRO A 149 1.40 3.26 -8.82
N ILE A 150 1.04 3.36 -10.10
CA ILE A 150 1.44 2.40 -11.16
C ILE A 150 2.97 2.16 -11.23
N TRP A 151 3.77 3.03 -10.61
CA TRP A 151 5.21 2.87 -10.43
C TRP A 151 5.63 1.66 -9.59
N TYR A 152 4.70 0.92 -8.97
CA TYR A 152 5.02 -0.40 -8.42
C TYR A 152 5.63 -1.34 -9.49
N LYS A 153 5.35 -1.11 -10.77
CA LYS A 153 5.99 -1.83 -11.88
C LYS A 153 7.50 -1.59 -11.97
N LEU A 154 7.97 -0.39 -11.60
CA LEU A 154 9.41 -0.09 -11.54
C LEU A 154 10.10 -0.90 -10.42
N ILE A 155 9.38 -1.10 -9.30
CA ILE A 155 9.83 -1.98 -8.21
C ILE A 155 9.90 -3.42 -8.71
N GLU A 156 8.85 -3.91 -9.38
CA GLU A 156 8.83 -5.24 -9.98
C GLU A 156 9.98 -5.45 -10.99
N ASP A 157 10.20 -4.49 -11.88
CA ASP A 157 11.24 -4.56 -12.89
C ASP A 157 12.63 -4.69 -12.27
N LYS A 158 12.88 -3.98 -11.16
CA LYS A 158 14.18 -3.96 -10.47
C LYS A 158 14.37 -5.10 -9.48
N LEU A 159 13.37 -5.38 -8.64
CA LEU A 159 13.50 -6.24 -7.47
C LEU A 159 12.81 -7.60 -7.63
N LYS A 160 11.91 -7.77 -8.61
CA LYS A 160 11.23 -9.04 -8.91
C LYS A 160 10.40 -9.58 -7.73
N LEU A 161 9.64 -8.71 -7.06
CA LEU A 161 8.81 -9.09 -5.90
C LEU A 161 7.76 -10.16 -6.26
N SER A 162 7.36 -10.26 -7.52
CA SER A 162 6.46 -11.32 -8.02
C SER A 162 7.02 -12.74 -7.86
N ALA A 163 8.31 -12.90 -7.54
CA ALA A 163 8.88 -14.18 -7.13
C ALA A 163 8.38 -14.65 -5.75
N TYR A 164 7.86 -13.76 -4.91
CA TYR A 164 7.50 -14.04 -3.52
C TYR A 164 6.05 -13.67 -3.17
N LEU A 165 5.48 -12.66 -3.81
CA LEU A 165 4.14 -12.15 -3.52
C LEU A 165 3.37 -11.74 -4.78
N SER A 166 2.05 -11.60 -4.67
CA SER A 166 1.21 -11.09 -5.76
C SER A 166 0.89 -9.59 -5.58
N TRP A 167 1.00 -8.81 -6.65
CA TRP A 167 0.62 -7.38 -6.70
C TRP A 167 -0.90 -7.17 -6.78
N THR A 168 -1.65 -7.73 -5.83
CA THR A 168 -3.12 -7.81 -5.91
C THR A 168 -3.81 -6.56 -5.37
N PHE A 169 -3.32 -6.00 -4.26
CA PHE A 169 -3.99 -4.91 -3.56
C PHE A 169 -3.17 -3.61 -3.61
N CYS A 170 -2.91 -3.15 -4.84
CA CYS A 170 -2.31 -1.84 -5.09
C CYS A 170 -3.40 -0.77 -5.15
N SER A 171 -3.24 0.32 -4.40
CA SER A 171 -4.21 1.43 -4.37
C SER A 171 -4.58 1.96 -5.76
N CYS A 172 -3.63 2.01 -6.68
CA CYS A 172 -3.83 2.56 -8.01
C CYS A 172 -4.76 1.73 -8.90
N ASN A 173 -4.86 0.44 -8.61
CA ASN A 173 -5.70 -0.49 -9.38
C ASN A 173 -7.15 -0.49 -8.88
N LEU A 174 -7.37 -0.04 -7.63
CA LEU A 174 -8.64 -0.18 -6.93
C LEU A 174 -9.30 1.16 -6.59
N GLY A 175 -8.60 2.29 -6.74
CA GLY A 175 -9.13 3.62 -6.37
C GLY A 175 -9.26 3.84 -4.86
N LYS A 176 -8.74 2.92 -4.04
CA LYS A 176 -8.83 2.93 -2.57
C LYS A 176 -7.44 3.07 -1.96
N ARG A 177 -7.33 3.55 -0.72
CA ARG A 177 -6.05 3.68 -0.01
C ARG A 177 -6.19 3.40 1.48
N LYS A 178 -5.17 2.81 2.08
CA LYS A 178 -5.03 2.70 3.53
C LYS A 178 -4.89 4.10 4.14
N PRO A 179 -5.46 4.38 5.33
CA PRO A 179 -6.17 3.47 6.23
C PRO A 179 -7.70 3.50 6.07
N ASP A 180 -8.24 3.66 4.85
CA ASP A 180 -9.70 3.58 4.65
C ASP A 180 -10.19 2.15 4.89
N PRO A 181 -11.09 1.89 5.87
CA PRO A 181 -11.60 0.56 6.18
C PRO A 181 -12.19 -0.17 4.97
N GLU A 182 -12.77 0.56 4.01
CA GLU A 182 -13.38 -0.01 2.82
C GLU A 182 -12.35 -0.77 1.96
N PHE A 183 -11.08 -0.33 1.96
CA PHE A 183 -10.04 -1.01 1.21
C PHE A 183 -9.75 -2.39 1.80
N TYR A 184 -9.60 -2.48 3.12
CA TYR A 184 -9.34 -3.74 3.80
C TYR A 184 -10.53 -4.73 3.68
N LEU A 185 -11.77 -4.22 3.73
CA LEU A 185 -12.96 -5.04 3.49
C LEU A 185 -12.98 -5.61 2.06
N THR A 186 -12.54 -4.82 1.08
CA THR A 186 -12.38 -5.29 -0.31
C THR A 186 -11.32 -6.38 -0.42
N VAL A 187 -10.25 -6.32 0.38
CA VAL A 187 -9.20 -7.35 0.41
C VAL A 187 -9.79 -8.69 0.87
N VAL A 188 -10.47 -8.73 2.01
CA VAL A 188 -11.03 -9.99 2.56
C VAL A 188 -12.14 -10.55 1.67
N GLU A 189 -12.97 -9.68 1.09
CA GLU A 189 -14.00 -10.07 0.11
C GLU A 189 -13.38 -10.68 -1.14
N HIS A 190 -12.32 -10.07 -1.69
CA HIS A 190 -11.61 -10.59 -2.86
C HIS A 190 -10.95 -11.96 -2.58
N LEU A 191 -10.40 -12.14 -1.39
CA LEU A 191 -9.75 -13.41 -1.00
C LEU A 191 -10.75 -14.50 -0.62
N GLY A 192 -11.99 -14.13 -0.27
CA GLY A 192 -13.00 -15.06 0.24
C GLY A 192 -12.62 -15.66 1.60
N VAL A 193 -12.00 -14.86 2.48
CA VAL A 193 -11.55 -15.27 3.82
C VAL A 193 -12.12 -14.36 4.90
N GLU A 194 -12.12 -14.80 6.16
CA GLU A 194 -12.47 -13.95 7.28
C GLU A 194 -11.30 -13.01 7.65
N PRO A 195 -11.56 -11.81 8.23
CA PRO A 195 -10.48 -10.91 8.64
C PRO A 195 -9.42 -11.57 9.53
N CYS A 196 -9.83 -12.46 10.45
CA CYS A 196 -8.91 -13.14 11.36
C CYS A 196 -7.94 -14.12 10.65
N ASP A 197 -8.26 -14.52 9.42
CA ASP A 197 -7.43 -15.38 8.58
C ASP A 197 -6.31 -14.61 7.86
N CYS A 198 -6.28 -13.28 7.98
CA CYS A 198 -5.22 -12.43 7.45
C CYS A 198 -4.27 -11.95 8.56
N ILE A 199 -2.99 -11.84 8.20
CA ILE A 199 -2.00 -11.05 8.94
C ILE A 199 -1.57 -9.90 8.04
N PHE A 200 -1.74 -8.67 8.53
CA PHE A 200 -1.32 -7.45 7.86
C PHE A 200 -0.04 -6.89 8.50
N ILE A 201 0.97 -6.63 7.68
CA ILE A 201 2.28 -6.12 8.07
C ILE A 201 2.49 -4.76 7.41
N ASP A 202 2.69 -3.71 8.21
CA ASP A 202 2.84 -2.33 7.72
C ASP A 202 3.65 -1.51 8.74
N ASP A 203 4.51 -0.61 8.26
CA ASP A 203 5.35 0.25 9.10
C ASP A 203 4.55 1.37 9.80
N ARG A 204 3.35 1.69 9.32
CA ARG A 204 2.52 2.78 9.84
C ARG A 204 1.51 2.27 10.87
N PRO A 205 1.62 2.68 12.15
CA PRO A 205 0.69 2.27 13.20
C PRO A 205 -0.77 2.58 12.90
N THR A 206 -1.06 3.63 12.12
CA THR A 206 -2.43 3.99 11.72
C THR A 206 -3.04 2.97 10.77
N ASN A 207 -2.26 2.41 9.85
CA ASN A 207 -2.72 1.39 8.92
C ASN A 207 -2.94 0.06 9.66
N VAL A 208 -2.01 -0.30 10.54
CA VAL A 208 -2.09 -1.50 11.38
C VAL A 208 -3.30 -1.42 12.31
N LYS A 209 -3.53 -0.27 12.95
CA LYS A 209 -4.71 -0.06 13.79
C LYS A 209 -6.01 -0.29 13.02
N CYS A 210 -6.12 0.24 11.80
CA CYS A 210 -7.32 0.03 10.98
C CYS A 210 -7.55 -1.46 10.65
N ALA A 211 -6.49 -2.20 10.33
CA ALA A 211 -6.57 -3.65 10.12
C ALA A 211 -7.05 -4.41 11.37
N ILE A 212 -6.57 -4.02 12.55
CA ILE A 212 -7.02 -4.61 13.83
C ILE A 212 -8.49 -4.27 14.10
N ASP A 213 -8.90 -3.03 13.87
CA ASP A 213 -10.27 -2.57 14.14
C ASP A 213 -11.34 -3.31 13.30
N ILE A 214 -10.96 -3.86 12.13
CA ILE A 214 -11.83 -4.69 11.29
C ILE A 214 -11.70 -6.20 11.56
N GLY A 215 -10.81 -6.62 12.47
CA GLY A 215 -10.63 -8.01 12.88
C GLY A 215 -9.44 -8.76 12.27
N MET A 216 -8.54 -8.11 11.53
CA MET A 216 -7.29 -8.74 11.10
C MET A 216 -6.27 -8.83 12.23
N ARG A 217 -5.32 -9.75 12.11
CA ARG A 217 -4.07 -9.68 12.87
C ARG A 217 -3.19 -8.59 12.25
N GLY A 218 -2.75 -7.62 13.05
CA GLY A 218 -1.89 -6.52 12.58
C GLY A 218 -0.52 -6.54 13.25
N LEU A 219 0.54 -6.39 12.46
CA LEU A 219 1.93 -6.28 12.91
C LEU A 219 2.51 -4.94 12.44
N CYS A 220 2.97 -4.11 13.39
CA CYS A 220 3.68 -2.88 13.06
C CYS A 220 5.13 -3.22 12.74
N PHE A 221 5.52 -3.03 11.49
CA PHE A 221 6.86 -3.38 11.03
C PHE A 221 7.92 -2.41 11.58
N GLU A 222 9.01 -2.96 12.11
CA GLU A 222 10.20 -2.20 12.51
C GLU A 222 11.45 -2.64 11.73
N ASN A 223 11.64 -3.95 11.57
CA ASN A 223 12.73 -4.58 10.80
C ASN A 223 12.46 -6.08 10.64
N ALA A 224 13.16 -6.73 9.72
CA ALA A 224 13.01 -8.16 9.44
C ALA A 224 13.19 -9.06 10.69
N ALA A 225 14.18 -8.76 11.54
CA ALA A 225 14.46 -9.58 12.73
C ALA A 225 13.33 -9.54 13.77
N SER A 226 12.70 -8.38 13.97
CA SER A 226 11.51 -8.25 14.81
C SER A 226 10.30 -8.97 14.20
N LEU A 227 10.10 -8.81 12.89
CA LEU A 227 9.00 -9.44 12.17
C LEU A 227 9.08 -10.98 12.22
N VAL A 228 10.27 -11.57 12.11
CA VAL A 228 10.48 -13.02 12.29
C VAL A 228 9.97 -13.49 13.66
N LYS A 229 10.27 -12.75 14.73
CA LYS A 229 9.82 -13.09 16.09
C LYS A 229 8.31 -12.98 16.21
N ASP A 230 7.71 -11.96 15.62
CA ASP A 230 6.26 -11.74 15.68
C ASP A 230 5.49 -12.78 14.87
N LEU A 231 5.97 -13.14 13.67
CA LEU A 231 5.42 -14.24 12.88
C LEU A 231 5.53 -15.58 13.62
N SER A 232 6.66 -15.84 14.28
CA SER A 232 6.86 -17.06 15.08
C SER A 232 5.87 -17.16 16.25
N ARG A 233 5.57 -16.04 16.92
CA ARG A 233 4.54 -15.99 17.99
C ARG A 233 3.14 -16.30 17.48
N LEU A 234 2.89 -16.06 16.19
CA LEU A 234 1.63 -16.40 15.51
C LEU A 234 1.65 -17.80 14.88
N GLY A 235 2.69 -18.60 15.15
CA GLY A 235 2.82 -19.98 14.65
C GLY A 235 3.41 -20.10 13.25
N ILE A 236 3.93 -19.01 12.68
CA ILE A 236 4.63 -19.01 11.38
C ILE A 236 6.13 -19.08 11.66
N ASN A 237 6.66 -20.30 11.60
CA ASN A 237 8.08 -20.53 11.86
C ASN A 237 8.92 -20.14 10.65
N VAL A 238 9.59 -18.98 10.75
CA VAL A 238 10.53 -18.54 9.72
C VAL A 238 11.95 -18.86 10.17
N PHE A 239 12.65 -19.68 9.39
CA PHE A 239 14.09 -19.88 9.54
C PHE A 239 14.81 -19.03 8.49
N VAL A 240 15.44 -17.94 8.93
CA VAL A 240 16.36 -17.16 8.09
C VAL A 240 17.78 -17.67 8.40
N PRO A 241 18.55 -18.10 7.39
CA PRO A 241 19.90 -18.63 7.57
C PRO A 241 20.92 -17.60 8.06
#